data_AF-A0A2N2S1C3-F1
#
_entry.id   AF-A0A2N2S1C3-F1
#
_cell.length_a   1.000
_cell.length_b   1.000
_cell.length_c   1.000
_cell.angle_alpha   90.00
_cell.angle_beta   90.00
_cell.angle_gamma   90.00
#
_symmetry.space_group_name_H-M   'P 1'
#
loop_
_entity.id
_entity.type
_entity.pdbx_description
1 polymer ?
#
loop_
_entity_poly.entity_id
_entity_poly.type
_entity_poly.pdbx_seq_one_letter_code
_entity_poly.pdbx_strand_id
1 'polypeptide(L)'
;MAAEPFIPGEVATLTMRVTTLDGISADPGTITLKIESPASGVADYIYGVAAEIVRDGEGLYRAEIPLNVAGRWYYRWDLASPNAGAVEGSIEVKRSRFVQS
;
A
#
# COMPACT_ATOMS: atom_id res chain seq x y z
N MET A 1 -14.06 13.62 -11.10
CA MET A 1 -14.79 12.34 -11.14
C MET A 1 -14.24 11.49 -10.01
N ALA A 2 -15.07 10.98 -9.10
CA ALA A 2 -14.60 10.03 -8.10
C ALA A 2 -14.32 8.71 -8.80
N ALA A 3 -13.15 8.10 -8.54
CA ALA A 3 -12.87 6.76 -9.04
C ALA A 3 -13.91 5.78 -8.49
N GLU A 4 -14.33 4.81 -9.31
CA GLU A 4 -15.19 3.75 -8.81
C GLU A 4 -14.44 2.97 -7.71
N PRO A 5 -15.11 2.62 -6.61
CA PRO A 5 -14.48 1.89 -5.51
C PRO A 5 -14.15 0.47 -5.95
N PHE A 6 -13.09 -0.09 -5.37
CA PHE A 6 -12.64 -1.44 -5.69
C PHE A 6 -13.70 -2.50 -5.35
N ILE A 7 -13.61 -3.66 -5.98
CA ILE A 7 -14.34 -4.88 -5.61
C ILE A 7 -13.39 -6.04 -5.26
N PRO A 8 -13.84 -7.07 -4.52
CA PRO A 8 -13.01 -8.23 -4.22
C PRO A 8 -12.50 -8.90 -5.51
N GLY A 9 -11.21 -9.25 -5.52
CA GLY A 9 -10.51 -9.82 -6.66
C GLY A 9 -9.67 -8.80 -7.45
N GLU A 10 -9.83 -7.51 -7.20
CA GLU A 10 -8.99 -6.46 -7.78
C GLU A 10 -7.68 -6.26 -6.99
N VAL A 11 -6.75 -5.52 -7.60
CA VAL A 11 -5.45 -5.19 -7.03
C VAL A 11 -5.36 -3.68 -6.84
N ALA A 12 -5.11 -3.23 -5.61
CA ALA A 12 -4.82 -1.83 -5.33
C ALA A 12 -3.34 -1.54 -5.59
N THR A 13 -3.09 -0.45 -6.32
CA THR A 13 -1.74 0.11 -6.47
C THR A 13 -1.53 1.23 -5.45
N LEU A 14 -0.62 1.02 -4.51
CA LEU A 14 -0.21 2.02 -3.53
C LEU A 14 1.14 2.59 -3.93
N THR A 15 1.23 3.90 -4.09
CA THR A 15 2.50 4.57 -4.42
C THR A 15 2.98 5.40 -3.24
N MET A 16 4.28 5.32 -2.98
CA MET A 16 4.95 6.14 -1.98
C MET A 16 6.12 6.89 -2.63
N ARG A 17 6.25 8.16 -2.27
CA ARG A 17 7.39 9.01 -2.61
C ARG A 17 8.12 9.42 -1.34
N VAL A 18 9.43 9.29 -1.36
CA VAL A 18 10.33 9.66 -0.27
C VAL A 18 11.28 10.73 -0.80
N THR A 19 11.33 11.84 -0.08
CA THR A 19 12.19 12.97 -0.40
C THR A 19 12.93 13.44 0.84
N THR A 20 14.13 14.00 0.66
CA THR A 20 14.82 14.76 1.71
C THR A 20 14.03 16.02 2.07
N LEU A 21 14.48 16.74 3.10
CA LEU A 21 13.91 18.04 3.49
C LEU A 21 13.95 19.07 2.34
N ASP A 22 14.92 18.95 1.44
CA ASP A 22 15.09 19.81 0.27
C ASP A 22 14.23 19.37 -0.94
N GLY A 23 13.39 18.34 -0.77
CA GLY A 23 12.51 17.83 -1.81
C GLY A 23 13.20 16.95 -2.86
N ILE A 24 14.44 16.51 -2.59
CA ILE A 24 15.19 15.61 -3.48
C ILE A 24 14.75 14.17 -3.22
N SER A 25 14.42 13.43 -4.27
CA SER A 25 14.15 11.99 -4.17
C SER A 25 15.31 11.25 -3.51
N ALA A 26 15.03 10.45 -2.48
CA ALA A 26 16.04 9.68 -1.78
C ALA A 26 15.43 8.42 -1.17
N ASP A 27 16.17 7.32 -1.19
CA ASP A 27 15.70 6.06 -0.60
C ASP A 27 15.79 6.09 0.94
N PRO A 28 14.79 5.56 1.65
CA PRO A 28 14.87 5.31 3.09
C PRO A 28 15.75 4.07 3.39
N GLY A 29 16.01 3.79 4.66
CA GLY A 29 16.78 2.59 5.05
C GLY A 29 15.99 1.30 4.83
N THR A 30 14.91 1.14 5.60
CA THR A 30 13.97 0.02 5.51
C THR A 30 12.60 0.54 5.15
N ILE A 31 11.84 -0.23 4.37
CA ILE A 31 10.45 0.05 4.02
C ILE A 31 9.61 -1.14 4.46
N THR A 32 8.65 -0.87 5.33
CA THR A 32 7.61 -1.83 5.71
C THR A 32 6.26 -1.25 5.36
N LEU A 33 5.49 -1.95 4.53
CA LEU A 33 4.08 -1.66 4.28
C LEU A 33 3.23 -2.58 5.15
N LYS A 34 2.46 -2.00 6.06
CA LYS A 34 1.47 -2.72 6.87
C LYS A 34 0.13 -2.59 6.20
N ILE A 35 -0.58 -3.70 6.03
CA ILE A 35 -1.93 -3.75 5.48
C ILE A 35 -2.85 -4.39 6.51
N GLU A 36 -3.88 -3.66 6.94
CA GLU A 36 -4.95 -4.19 7.76
C GLU A 36 -6.15 -4.55 6.88
N SER A 37 -6.44 -5.84 6.79
CA SER A 37 -7.62 -6.39 6.14
C SER A 37 -8.78 -6.45 7.13
N PRO A 38 -10.03 -6.17 6.69
CA PRO A 38 -11.21 -6.31 7.53
C PRO A 38 -11.50 -7.77 7.93
N ALA A 39 -10.88 -8.76 7.28
CA ALA A 39 -11.10 -10.19 7.58
C ALA A 39 -9.89 -10.91 8.19
N SER A 40 -8.66 -10.51 7.83
CA SER A 40 -7.45 -11.26 8.19
C SER A 40 -6.50 -10.53 9.15
N GLY A 41 -6.84 -9.32 9.60
CA GLY A 41 -5.98 -8.51 10.47
C GLY A 41 -4.80 -7.88 9.72
N VAL A 42 -3.73 -7.58 10.44
CA VAL A 42 -2.55 -6.86 9.92
C VAL A 42 -1.52 -7.82 9.31
N ALA A 43 -1.06 -7.52 8.09
CA ALA A 43 0.05 -8.16 7.42
C ALA A 43 1.17 -7.14 7.13
N ASP A 44 2.43 -7.55 7.30
CA ASP A 44 3.60 -6.72 7.03
C ASP A 44 4.31 -7.19 5.74
N TYR A 45 4.52 -6.26 4.82
CA TYR A 45 5.27 -6.44 3.58
C TYR A 45 6.57 -5.64 3.67
N ILE A 46 7.72 -6.31 3.56
CA ILE A 46 9.03 -5.67 3.71
C ILE A 46 9.70 -5.60 2.34
N TYR A 47 10.13 -4.40 1.92
CA TYR A 47 10.83 -4.23 0.65
C TYR A 47 12.13 -5.06 0.61
N GLY A 48 12.39 -5.71 -0.53
CA GLY A 48 13.50 -6.65 -0.70
C GLY A 48 13.21 -8.08 -0.21
N VAL A 49 12.06 -8.30 0.44
CA VAL A 49 11.57 -9.63 0.86
C VAL A 49 10.23 -9.95 0.21
N ALA A 50 9.27 -9.04 0.33
CA ALA A 50 7.96 -9.12 -0.30
C ALA A 50 8.05 -8.76 -1.78
N ALA A 51 7.47 -9.59 -2.65
CA ALA A 51 7.48 -9.38 -4.10
C ALA A 51 6.49 -8.29 -4.53
N GLU A 52 5.52 -7.97 -3.68
CA GLU A 52 4.48 -6.98 -3.91
C GLU A 52 5.02 -5.55 -3.96
N ILE A 53 6.19 -5.29 -3.34
CA ILE A 53 6.80 -3.96 -3.29
C ILE A 53 7.92 -3.87 -4.33
N VAL A 54 7.74 -2.97 -5.30
CA VAL A 54 8.69 -2.67 -6.36
C VAL A 54 9.22 -1.25 -6.20
N ARG A 55 10.52 -1.07 -6.44
CA ARG A 55 11.16 0.25 -6.55
C ARG A 55 11.12 0.67 -8.01
N ASP A 56 10.28 1.65 -8.33
CA ASP A 56 10.16 2.20 -9.68
C ASP A 56 11.22 3.30 -9.95
N GLY A 57 11.87 3.82 -8.90
CA GLY A 57 12.95 4.80 -8.99
C GLY A 57 13.50 5.19 -7.60
N GLU A 58 14.50 6.06 -7.56
CA GLU A 58 14.98 6.60 -6.27
C GLU A 58 13.86 7.34 -5.54
N GLY A 59 13.64 6.94 -4.28
CA GLY A 59 12.55 7.42 -3.45
C GLY A 59 11.16 7.09 -3.97
N LEU A 60 11.00 6.28 -5.04
CA LEU A 60 9.70 5.95 -5.64
C LEU A 60 9.43 4.46 -5.55
N TYR A 61 8.40 4.13 -4.77
CA TYR A 61 8.01 2.75 -4.48
C TYR A 61 6.54 2.55 -4.78
N ARG A 62 6.22 1.35 -5.26
CA ARG A 62 4.88 0.92 -5.57
C ARG A 62 4.61 -0.44 -4.95
N ALA A 63 3.46 -0.60 -4.33
CA ALA A 63 2.95 -1.88 -3.87
C ALA A 63 1.68 -2.28 -4.61
N GLU A 64 1.59 -3.55 -4.97
CA GLU A 64 0.40 -4.17 -5.58
C GLU A 64 -0.26 -5.09 -4.55
N ILE A 65 -1.39 -4.65 -3.98
CA ILE A 65 -2.06 -5.35 -2.88
C ILE A 65 -3.34 -6.02 -3.39
N PRO A 66 -3.45 -7.36 -3.36
CA PRO A 66 -4.66 -8.07 -3.75
C PRO A 66 -5.76 -7.87 -2.71
N LEU A 67 -6.91 -7.34 -3.14
CA LEU A 67 -8.05 -7.06 -2.29
C LEU A 67 -9.03 -8.24 -2.35
N ASN A 68 -8.93 -9.15 -1.38
CA ASN A 68 -9.69 -10.40 -1.41
C ASN A 68 -11.06 -10.33 -0.71
N VAL A 69 -11.34 -9.27 0.04
CA VAL A 69 -12.58 -9.11 0.81
C VAL A 69 -13.09 -7.68 0.76
N ALA A 70 -14.42 -7.55 0.73
CA ALA A 70 -15.08 -6.25 0.80
C ALA A 70 -14.98 -5.67 2.21
N GLY A 71 -14.83 -4.35 2.29
CA GLY A 71 -14.70 -3.62 3.54
C GLY A 71 -13.70 -2.47 3.40
N ARG A 72 -13.43 -1.82 4.53
CA ARG A 72 -12.40 -0.79 4.61
C ARG A 72 -11.09 -1.46 4.99
N TRP A 73 -10.08 -1.27 4.16
CA TRP A 73 -8.71 -1.67 4.42
C TRP A 73 -7.91 -0.45 4.85
N TYR A 74 -6.96 -0.63 5.76
CA TYR A 74 -6.01 0.41 6.14
C TYR A 74 -4.61 0.00 5.70
N TYR A 75 -3.80 0.99 5.37
CA TYR A 75 -2.40 0.76 5.11
C TYR A 75 -1.53 1.80 5.79
N ARG A 76 -0.31 1.39 6.08
CA ARG A 76 0.73 2.26 6.61
C ARG A 76 2.07 1.91 5.99
N TRP A 77 2.73 2.89 5.39
CA TRP A 77 4.15 2.79 5.11
C TRP A 77 4.93 3.26 6.33
N ASP A 78 5.87 2.44 6.81
CA ASP A 78 6.83 2.75 7.88
C ASP A 78 8.25 2.72 7.31
N LEU A 79 8.97 3.84 7.45
CA LEU A 79 10.29 4.06 6.89
C LEU A 79 11.35 4.24 7.98
N ALA A 80 12.51 3.61 7.78
CA ALA A 80 13.67 3.79 8.67
C ALA A 80 14.68 4.81 8.10
N SER A 81 15.56 5.31 8.96
CA SER A 81 16.65 6.23 8.62
C SER A 81 17.52 5.72 7.47
N PRO A 82 18.06 6.60 6.60
CA PRO A 82 18.22 8.05 6.79
C PRO A 82 16.99 8.90 6.45
N ASN A 83 16.04 8.40 5.65
CA ASN A 83 14.83 9.12 5.26
C ASN A 83 13.59 8.51 5.95
N ALA A 84 13.57 8.57 7.28
CA ALA A 84 12.52 8.00 8.10
C ALA A 84 11.21 8.79 8.01
N GLY A 85 10.08 8.10 8.22
CA GLY A 85 8.75 8.68 8.12
C GLY A 85 7.67 7.61 8.12
N ALA A 86 6.42 8.04 8.21
CA ALA A 86 5.28 7.15 8.04
C ALA A 86 4.15 7.87 7.32
N VAL A 87 3.41 7.13 6.50
CA VAL A 87 2.17 7.62 5.88
C VAL A 87 1.10 6.55 5.95
N GLU A 88 -0.10 6.97 6.33
CA GLU A 88 -1.27 6.11 6.47
C GLU A 88 -2.36 6.47 5.47
N GLY A 89 -3.18 5.49 5.12
CA GLY A 89 -4.34 5.70 4.27
C GLY A 89 -5.33 4.55 4.38
N SER A 90 -6.39 4.64 3.57
CA SER A 90 -7.39 3.57 3.50
C SER A 90 -7.84 3.31 2.07
N ILE A 91 -8.33 2.10 1.84
CA ILE A 91 -8.91 1.64 0.58
C ILE A 91 -10.33 1.17 0.89
N GLU A 92 -11.29 1.65 0.12
CA GLU A 92 -12.68 1.17 0.21
C GLU A 92 -12.94 0.12 -0.86
N VAL A 93 -13.33 -1.08 -0.41
CA VAL A 93 -13.68 -2.22 -1.26
C VAL A 93 -15.16 -2.53 -1.08
N LYS A 94 -15.97 -2.35 -2.12
CA LYS A 94 -17.41 -2.64 -2.09
C LYS A 94 -17.68 -4.08 -2.47
N ARG A 95 -18.75 -4.66 -1.90
CA ARG A 95 -19.22 -5.98 -2.32
C ARG A 95 -19.60 -5.95 -3.80
N SER A 96 -19.20 -6.98 -4.53
CA SER A 96 -19.69 -7.20 -5.89
C SER A 96 -21.21 -7.35 -5.87
N ARG A 97 -21.87 -6.75 -6.86
CA ARG A 97 -23.31 -6.94 -7.10
C ARG A 97 -23.62 -8.23 -7.85
N PHE A 98 -22.59 -8.84 -8.46
CA PHE A 98 -22.66 -10.17 -9.03
C PHE A 98 -22.22 -11.16 -7.95
N VAL A 99 -23.18 -11.62 -7.16
CA VAL A 99 -23.00 -12.79 -6.28
C VAL A 99 -23.46 -14.02 -7.05
N GLN A 100 -22.57 -14.99 -7.26
CA GLN A 100 -23.01 -16.33 -7.67
C GLN A 100 -23.68 -16.96 -6.45
N SER A 101 -24.97 -17.29 -6.59
CA SER A 101 -25.79 -17.99 -5.58
C SER A 101 -25.30 -19.41 -5.35
#